data_AF-A0A8S9YN11-F1
#
_entry.id   AF-A0A8S9YN11-F1
#
_cell.length_a   1.000
_cell.length_b   1.000
_cell.length_c   1.000
_cell.angle_alpha   90.00
_cell.angle_beta   90.00
_cell.angle_gamma   90.00
#
_symmetry.space_group_name_H-M   'P 1'
#
loop_
_entity.id
_entity.type
_entity.pdbx_description
1 polymer ?
#
loop_
_entity_poly.entity_id
_entity_poly.type
_entity_poly.pdbx_seq_one_letter_code
_entity_poly.pdbx_strand_id
1 'polypeptide(L)'
;MQETATLIYKVEKFETELVQARYELEQHREAAQIAKHELKLTAEQLVRSEKTQHELRVHISQLEQELKAYHSLKERSQTAIAGLQQVARESQDQVIKLETRLRQMLEKKDKENENVREKTSEGAHFLKQIAQRIGISEVNASYDHVFNKLLEKLDRTALLELKYAQNEAQMTKTLKEVDTIKTSGNELTKRNEQFLNEKKVLTEKMDSLNAQLTDVQSQLQLAHTSMKAKDKQLQDLHKQLHELIAVNEKEKKNAEDFRFKGDVAKMQLKSMLDSLAASLTTIEHPCASTEVGVKEAVLRLLDQLKCMKENGMMFQQRVADLQAQFESQFKTGKAINEELDQARRRVREAETDKSKLETEVLGLRLLVQNEHGDQKNIANLIRRLCERLGLDPGDDGLAANSTLLTMAMGMPLE
;
A
#
# COMPACT_ATOMS: atom_id res chain seq x y z
N MET A 1 -170.13 63.18 -60.27
CA MET A 1 -169.31 62.25 -61.09
C MET A 1 -167.82 62.32 -60.77
N GLN A 2 -167.18 63.50 -60.67
CA GLN A 2 -165.74 63.57 -60.33
C GLN A 2 -165.41 62.95 -58.95
N GLU A 3 -166.22 63.20 -57.91
CA GLU A 3 -165.95 62.70 -56.55
C GLU A 3 -165.97 61.17 -56.46
N THR A 4 -166.94 60.50 -57.10
CA THR A 4 -167.03 59.04 -57.13
C THR A 4 -165.84 58.40 -57.86
N ALA A 5 -165.38 58.98 -58.98
CA ALA A 5 -164.17 58.53 -59.65
C ALA A 5 -162.91 58.76 -58.79
N THR A 6 -162.86 59.88 -58.06
CA THR A 6 -161.76 60.20 -57.13
C THR A 6 -161.73 59.26 -55.93
N LEU A 7 -162.88 58.78 -55.46
CA LEU A 7 -163.00 57.77 -54.40
C LEU A 7 -162.55 56.39 -54.88
N ILE A 8 -162.99 55.95 -56.08
CA ILE A 8 -162.56 54.67 -56.66
C ILE A 8 -161.04 54.65 -56.87
N TYR A 9 -160.48 55.68 -57.49
CA TYR A 9 -159.02 55.80 -57.69
C TYR A 9 -158.24 55.80 -56.36
N LYS A 10 -158.79 56.39 -55.29
CA LYS A 10 -158.19 56.30 -53.95
C LYS A 10 -158.25 54.89 -53.37
N VAL A 11 -159.35 54.17 -53.53
CA VAL A 11 -159.48 52.77 -53.08
C VAL A 11 -158.50 51.87 -53.85
N GLU A 12 -158.47 51.94 -55.17
CA GLU A 12 -157.52 51.18 -56.02
C GLU A 12 -156.06 51.48 -55.64
N LYS A 13 -155.74 52.75 -55.34
CA LYS A 13 -154.42 53.17 -54.86
C LYS A 13 -154.09 52.63 -53.47
N PHE A 14 -155.05 52.64 -52.53
CA PHE A 14 -154.84 52.04 -51.20
C PHE A 14 -154.77 50.51 -51.23
N GLU A 15 -155.52 49.84 -52.11
CA GLU A 15 -155.43 48.39 -52.29
C GLU A 15 -154.08 47.98 -52.88
N THR A 16 -153.57 48.71 -53.89
CA THR A 16 -152.23 48.47 -54.45
C THR A 16 -151.12 48.79 -53.45
N GLU A 17 -151.21 49.88 -52.68
CA GLU A 17 -150.29 50.18 -51.57
C GLU A 17 -150.31 49.12 -50.48
N LEU A 18 -151.48 48.57 -50.14
CA LEU A 18 -151.64 47.54 -49.10
C LEU A 18 -151.14 46.17 -49.58
N VAL A 19 -151.31 45.82 -50.85
CA VAL A 19 -150.68 44.63 -51.46
C VAL A 19 -149.17 44.77 -51.49
N GLN A 20 -148.64 45.94 -51.88
CA GLN A 20 -147.20 46.23 -51.89
C GLN A 20 -146.60 46.13 -50.47
N ALA A 21 -147.23 46.77 -49.47
CA ALA A 21 -146.77 46.71 -48.09
C ALA A 21 -146.83 45.29 -47.48
N ARG A 22 -147.78 44.44 -47.90
CA ARG A 22 -147.82 43.02 -47.52
C ARG A 22 -146.69 42.22 -48.17
N TYR A 23 -146.38 42.50 -49.44
CA TYR A 23 -145.28 41.85 -50.15
C TYR A 23 -143.92 42.21 -49.53
N GLU A 24 -143.70 43.49 -49.22
CA GLU A 24 -142.51 43.99 -48.52
C GLU A 24 -142.39 43.40 -47.10
N LEU A 25 -143.51 43.29 -46.35
CA LEU A 25 -143.51 42.68 -45.02
C LEU A 25 -143.14 41.19 -45.07
N GLU A 26 -143.65 40.42 -46.04
CA GLU A 26 -143.30 39.01 -46.16
C GLU A 26 -141.86 38.83 -46.67
N GLN A 27 -141.37 39.67 -47.60
CA GLN A 27 -139.94 39.72 -47.96
C GLN A 27 -139.04 39.99 -46.74
N HIS A 28 -139.38 40.98 -45.92
CA HIS A 28 -138.63 41.26 -44.68
C HIS A 28 -138.70 40.10 -43.69
N ARG A 29 -139.81 39.35 -43.64
CA ARG A 29 -139.98 38.16 -42.82
C ARG A 29 -139.16 36.97 -43.31
N GLU A 30 -139.05 36.77 -44.62
CA GLU A 30 -138.16 35.77 -45.24
C GLU A 30 -136.70 36.13 -44.99
N ALA A 31 -136.30 37.38 -45.26
CA ALA A 31 -134.94 37.87 -44.98
C ALA A 31 -134.56 37.73 -43.50
N ALA A 32 -135.47 38.03 -42.57
CA ALA A 32 -135.25 37.83 -41.13
C ALA A 32 -135.14 36.35 -40.73
N GLN A 33 -135.82 35.43 -41.43
CA GLN A 33 -135.66 33.99 -41.22
C GLN A 33 -134.31 33.48 -41.76
N ILE A 34 -133.88 33.95 -42.93
CA ILE A 34 -132.58 33.63 -43.52
C ILE A 34 -131.46 34.12 -42.59
N ALA A 35 -131.46 35.41 -42.21
CA ALA A 35 -130.47 35.99 -41.32
C ALA A 35 -130.44 35.29 -39.95
N LYS A 36 -131.59 34.86 -39.42
CA LYS A 36 -131.66 34.06 -38.18
C LYS A 36 -131.07 32.65 -38.34
N HIS A 37 -131.19 32.04 -39.52
CA HIS A 37 -130.56 30.75 -39.81
C HIS A 37 -129.03 30.90 -39.95
N GLU A 38 -128.57 31.92 -40.67
CA GLU A 38 -127.15 32.25 -40.84
C GLU A 38 -126.48 32.60 -39.50
N LEU A 39 -127.15 33.37 -38.64
CA LEU A 39 -126.69 33.67 -37.28
C LEU A 39 -126.56 32.39 -36.43
N LYS A 40 -127.47 31.42 -36.57
CA LYS A 40 -127.34 30.12 -35.90
C LYS A 40 -126.15 29.31 -36.44
N LEU A 41 -125.97 29.26 -37.76
CA LEU A 41 -124.88 28.53 -38.40
C LEU A 41 -123.51 29.12 -38.03
N THR A 42 -123.38 30.44 -38.03
CA THR A 42 -122.14 31.14 -37.63
C THR A 42 -121.85 31.02 -36.14
N ALA A 43 -122.86 31.06 -35.26
CA ALA A 43 -122.69 30.75 -33.84
C ALA A 43 -122.23 29.29 -33.60
N GLU A 44 -122.80 28.32 -34.34
CA GLU A 44 -122.33 26.93 -34.28
C GLU A 44 -120.91 26.75 -34.82
N GLN A 45 -120.49 27.54 -35.83
CA GLN A 45 -119.11 27.56 -36.32
C GLN A 45 -118.15 28.18 -35.30
N LEU A 46 -118.55 29.28 -34.64
CA LEU A 46 -117.76 29.94 -33.61
C LEU A 46 -117.44 28.98 -32.45
N VAL A 47 -118.45 28.31 -31.88
CA VAL A 47 -118.27 27.34 -30.79
C VAL A 47 -117.34 26.18 -31.19
N ARG A 48 -117.40 25.72 -32.45
CA ARG A 48 -116.46 24.71 -32.98
C ARG A 48 -115.03 25.27 -33.10
N SER A 49 -114.88 26.53 -33.52
CA SER A 49 -113.59 27.23 -33.61
C SER A 49 -112.97 27.50 -32.23
N GLU A 50 -113.77 27.86 -31.23
CA GLU A 50 -113.32 28.06 -29.85
C GLU A 50 -112.86 26.74 -29.23
N LYS A 51 -113.60 25.65 -29.46
CA LYS A 51 -113.22 24.31 -29.01
C LYS A 51 -111.89 23.85 -29.61
N THR A 52 -111.72 23.98 -30.93
CA THR A 52 -110.46 23.61 -31.60
C THR A 52 -109.30 24.54 -31.19
N GLN A 53 -109.55 25.83 -30.95
CA GLN A 53 -108.52 26.72 -30.40
C GLN A 53 -108.10 26.30 -28.98
N HIS A 54 -109.04 25.86 -28.12
CA HIS A 54 -108.73 25.36 -26.79
C HIS A 54 -107.90 24.06 -26.86
N GLU A 55 -108.32 23.10 -27.69
CA GLU A 55 -107.60 21.83 -27.92
C GLU A 55 -106.16 22.09 -28.42
N LEU A 56 -105.97 23.02 -29.35
CA LEU A 56 -104.65 23.44 -29.82
C LEU A 56 -103.80 24.11 -28.73
N ARG A 57 -104.37 24.95 -27.86
CA ARG A 57 -103.63 25.55 -26.73
C ARG A 57 -103.17 24.51 -25.72
N VAL A 58 -104.01 23.50 -25.43
CA VAL A 58 -103.62 22.38 -24.56
C VAL A 58 -102.47 21.58 -25.20
N HIS A 59 -102.54 21.31 -26.50
CA HIS A 59 -101.49 20.56 -27.20
C HIS A 59 -100.16 21.34 -27.30
N ILE A 60 -100.19 22.65 -27.54
CA ILE A 60 -99.00 23.52 -27.48
C ILE A 60 -98.38 23.48 -26.07
N SER A 61 -99.19 23.56 -25.01
CA SER A 61 -98.70 23.47 -23.64
C SER A 61 -98.06 22.11 -23.31
N GLN A 62 -98.53 21.01 -23.92
CA GLN A 62 -97.92 19.69 -23.80
C GLN A 62 -96.55 19.65 -24.52
N LEU A 63 -96.50 20.09 -25.78
CA LEU A 63 -95.27 20.15 -26.58
C LEU A 63 -94.19 21.05 -25.93
N GLU A 64 -94.58 22.14 -25.27
CA GLU A 64 -93.67 22.96 -24.48
C GLU A 64 -93.08 22.22 -23.26
N GLN A 65 -93.88 21.40 -22.58
CA GLN A 65 -93.39 20.58 -21.45
C GLN A 65 -92.47 19.46 -21.95
N GLU A 66 -92.81 18.82 -23.07
CA GLU A 66 -91.96 17.82 -23.72
C GLU A 66 -90.63 18.43 -24.20
N LEU A 67 -90.63 19.63 -24.79
CA LEU A 67 -89.41 20.35 -25.17
C LEU A 67 -88.52 20.69 -23.98
N LYS A 68 -89.10 21.11 -22.85
CA LYS A 68 -88.39 21.37 -21.58
C LYS A 68 -87.79 20.08 -21.00
N ALA A 69 -88.53 18.97 -21.05
CA ALA A 69 -88.03 17.65 -20.67
C ALA A 69 -86.88 17.19 -21.58
N TYR A 70 -87.00 17.36 -22.90
CA TYR A 70 -85.95 17.05 -23.88
C TYR A 70 -84.69 17.89 -23.67
N HIS A 71 -84.81 19.18 -23.33
CA HIS A 71 -83.64 20.02 -23.00
C HIS A 71 -82.92 19.51 -21.74
N SER A 72 -83.66 19.24 -20.66
CA SER A 72 -83.06 18.70 -19.43
C SER A 72 -82.46 17.28 -19.61
N LEU A 73 -82.99 16.48 -20.55
CA LEU A 73 -82.41 15.20 -20.95
C LEU A 73 -81.16 15.37 -21.83
N LYS A 74 -81.12 16.39 -22.69
CA LYS A 74 -79.96 16.76 -23.51
C LYS A 74 -78.80 17.25 -22.64
N GLU A 75 -79.05 18.12 -21.66
CA GLU A 75 -78.03 18.59 -20.71
C GLU A 75 -77.47 17.43 -19.88
N ARG A 76 -78.34 16.55 -19.36
CA ARG A 76 -77.93 15.33 -18.64
C ARG A 76 -77.12 14.37 -19.51
N SER A 77 -77.52 14.14 -20.75
CA SER A 77 -76.77 13.25 -21.66
C SER A 77 -75.44 13.86 -22.11
N GLN A 78 -75.36 15.17 -22.36
CA GLN A 78 -74.09 15.87 -22.62
C GLN A 78 -73.14 15.78 -21.41
N THR A 79 -73.66 15.96 -20.18
CA THR A 79 -72.88 15.81 -18.94
C THR A 79 -72.37 14.37 -18.76
N ALA A 80 -73.24 13.38 -18.99
CA ALA A 80 -72.85 11.97 -18.92
C ALA A 80 -71.82 11.58 -20.00
N ILE A 81 -71.96 12.09 -21.23
CA ILE A 81 -70.99 11.90 -22.32
C ILE A 81 -69.64 12.53 -21.96
N ALA A 82 -69.62 13.74 -21.39
CA ALA A 82 -68.40 14.39 -20.95
C ALA A 82 -67.69 13.57 -19.85
N GLY A 83 -68.44 13.08 -18.85
CA GLY A 83 -67.91 12.19 -17.81
C GLY A 83 -67.36 10.88 -18.36
N LEU A 84 -68.07 10.23 -19.29
CA LEU A 84 -67.60 9.01 -19.96
C LEU A 84 -66.35 9.27 -20.83
N GLN A 85 -66.25 10.42 -21.50
CA GLN A 85 -65.06 10.82 -22.25
C GLN A 85 -63.87 11.09 -21.32
N GLN A 86 -64.08 11.66 -20.13
CA GLN A 86 -63.03 11.83 -19.13
C GLN A 86 -62.54 10.46 -18.62
N VAL A 87 -63.44 9.59 -18.17
CA VAL A 87 -63.11 8.24 -17.69
C VAL A 87 -62.40 7.42 -18.78
N ALA A 88 -62.81 7.54 -20.04
CA ALA A 88 -62.13 6.90 -21.17
C ALA A 88 -60.68 7.38 -21.29
N ARG A 89 -60.42 8.70 -21.28
CA ARG A 89 -59.06 9.26 -21.31
C ARG A 89 -58.23 8.80 -20.11
N GLU A 90 -58.77 8.89 -18.89
CA GLU A 90 -58.08 8.46 -17.67
C GLU A 90 -57.73 6.96 -17.69
N SER A 91 -58.63 6.11 -18.22
CA SER A 91 -58.36 4.68 -18.40
C SER A 91 -57.27 4.41 -19.43
N GLN A 92 -57.25 5.14 -20.55
CA GLN A 92 -56.23 5.03 -21.59
C GLN A 92 -54.86 5.50 -21.07
N ASP A 93 -54.84 6.57 -20.27
CA ASP A 93 -53.67 7.07 -19.54
C ASP A 93 -53.11 6.02 -18.55
N GLN A 94 -54.00 5.30 -17.84
CA GLN A 94 -53.61 4.19 -16.96
C GLN A 94 -53.03 3.01 -17.74
N VAL A 95 -53.63 2.64 -18.88
CA VAL A 95 -53.09 1.61 -19.79
C VAL A 95 -51.69 2.00 -20.29
N ILE A 96 -51.48 3.23 -20.76
CA ILE A 96 -50.17 3.73 -21.22
C ILE A 96 -49.13 3.66 -20.09
N LYS A 97 -49.50 4.05 -18.85
CA LYS A 97 -48.62 3.95 -17.67
C LYS A 97 -48.27 2.49 -17.34
N LEU A 98 -49.23 1.57 -17.42
CA LEU A 98 -49.02 0.15 -17.19
C LEU A 98 -48.17 -0.52 -18.28
N GLU A 99 -48.42 -0.23 -19.55
CA GLU A 99 -47.58 -0.70 -20.68
C GLU A 99 -46.14 -0.20 -20.56
N THR A 100 -45.96 1.08 -20.22
CA THR A 100 -44.63 1.68 -20.06
C THR A 100 -43.87 1.00 -18.92
N ARG A 101 -44.54 0.74 -17.78
CA ARG A 101 -43.98 -0.03 -16.67
C ARG A 101 -43.68 -1.48 -17.06
N LEU A 102 -44.53 -2.13 -17.86
CA LEU A 102 -44.32 -3.48 -18.35
C LEU A 102 -43.08 -3.56 -19.25
N ARG A 103 -42.93 -2.63 -20.22
CA ARG A 103 -41.74 -2.52 -21.07
C ARG A 103 -40.47 -2.31 -20.23
N GLN A 104 -40.50 -1.41 -19.23
CA GLN A 104 -39.37 -1.22 -18.32
C GLN A 104 -39.02 -2.46 -17.49
N MET A 105 -40.00 -3.27 -17.08
CA MET A 105 -39.75 -4.53 -16.38
C MET A 105 -39.20 -5.62 -17.32
N LEU A 106 -39.68 -5.68 -18.56
CA LEU A 106 -39.14 -6.58 -19.58
C LEU A 106 -37.69 -6.21 -19.92
N GLU A 107 -37.40 -4.94 -20.23
CA GLU A 107 -36.03 -4.47 -20.45
C GLU A 107 -35.08 -4.78 -19.29
N LYS A 108 -35.54 -4.66 -18.04
CA LYS A 108 -34.74 -5.02 -16.86
C LYS A 108 -34.49 -6.52 -16.80
N LYS A 109 -35.55 -7.33 -16.93
CA LYS A 109 -35.47 -8.80 -16.96
C LYS A 109 -34.53 -9.28 -18.08
N ASP A 110 -34.58 -8.66 -19.25
CA ASP A 110 -33.77 -9.06 -20.40
C ASP A 110 -32.30 -8.67 -20.19
N LYS A 111 -32.01 -7.48 -19.63
CA LYS A 111 -30.67 -7.07 -19.19
C LYS A 111 -30.12 -7.97 -18.07
N GLU A 112 -30.97 -8.39 -17.13
CA GLU A 112 -30.61 -9.35 -16.07
C GLU A 112 -30.35 -10.75 -16.64
N ASN A 113 -31.18 -11.22 -17.59
CA ASN A 113 -30.98 -12.49 -18.30
C ASN A 113 -29.67 -12.50 -19.11
N GLU A 114 -29.37 -11.42 -19.84
CA GLU A 114 -28.13 -11.30 -20.61
C GLU A 114 -26.91 -11.36 -19.66
N ASN A 115 -26.96 -10.63 -18.54
CA ASN A 115 -25.91 -10.62 -17.51
C ASN A 115 -25.72 -11.99 -16.82
N VAL A 116 -26.82 -12.71 -16.54
CA VAL A 116 -26.79 -14.09 -16.01
C VAL A 116 -26.22 -15.05 -17.05
N ARG A 117 -26.58 -14.90 -18.33
CA ARG A 117 -26.12 -15.74 -19.44
C ARG A 117 -24.64 -15.51 -19.73
N GLU A 118 -24.18 -14.26 -19.68
CA GLU A 118 -22.77 -13.86 -19.78
C GLU A 118 -21.96 -14.48 -18.65
N LYS A 119 -22.35 -14.29 -17.38
CA LYS A 119 -21.70 -14.93 -16.22
C LYS A 119 -21.74 -16.46 -16.25
N THR A 120 -22.79 -17.05 -16.80
CA THR A 120 -22.88 -18.51 -16.99
C THR A 120 -21.90 -18.97 -18.08
N SER A 121 -21.71 -18.17 -19.13
CA SER A 121 -20.71 -18.41 -20.19
C SER A 121 -19.29 -18.25 -19.65
N GLU A 122 -19.02 -17.20 -18.87
CA GLU A 122 -17.74 -17.01 -18.17
C GLU A 122 -17.45 -18.17 -17.22
N GLY A 123 -18.41 -18.58 -16.40
CA GLY A 123 -18.28 -19.71 -15.48
C GLY A 123 -18.01 -21.04 -16.20
N ALA A 124 -18.72 -21.31 -17.31
CA ALA A 124 -18.46 -22.49 -18.14
C ALA A 124 -17.09 -22.44 -18.83
N HIS A 125 -16.65 -21.26 -19.30
CA HIS A 125 -15.33 -21.06 -19.89
C HIS A 125 -14.21 -21.22 -18.85
N PHE A 126 -14.40 -20.69 -17.65
CA PHE A 126 -13.49 -20.84 -16.51
C PHE A 126 -13.38 -22.30 -16.07
N LEU A 127 -14.52 -23.00 -15.94
CA LEU A 127 -14.55 -24.44 -15.64
C LEU A 127 -13.79 -25.23 -16.72
N LYS A 128 -14.00 -24.90 -18.00
CA LYS A 128 -13.29 -25.53 -19.13
C LYS A 128 -11.78 -25.28 -19.09
N GLN A 129 -11.33 -24.09 -18.69
CA GLN A 129 -9.90 -23.81 -18.48
C GLN A 129 -9.34 -24.62 -17.30
N ILE A 130 -10.07 -24.75 -16.18
CA ILE A 130 -9.65 -25.60 -15.06
C ILE A 130 -9.57 -27.07 -15.51
N ALA A 131 -10.61 -27.59 -16.16
CA ALA A 131 -10.66 -28.94 -16.71
C ALA A 131 -9.44 -29.26 -17.59
N GLN A 132 -9.11 -28.35 -18.53
CA GLN A 132 -7.92 -28.46 -19.37
C GLN A 132 -6.61 -28.47 -18.55
N ARG A 133 -6.44 -27.55 -17.58
CA ARG A 133 -5.24 -27.50 -16.71
C ARG A 133 -5.08 -28.73 -15.82
N ILE A 134 -6.19 -29.33 -15.37
CA ILE A 134 -6.15 -30.58 -14.60
C ILE A 134 -6.11 -31.84 -15.48
N GLY A 135 -6.20 -31.70 -16.80
CA GLY A 135 -6.01 -32.78 -17.78
C GLY A 135 -7.26 -33.60 -18.09
N ILE A 136 -8.46 -33.04 -17.87
CA ILE A 136 -9.72 -33.62 -18.33
C ILE A 136 -9.93 -33.23 -19.80
N SER A 137 -10.06 -34.23 -20.66
CA SER A 137 -10.28 -34.07 -22.11
C SER A 137 -11.75 -33.92 -22.51
N GLU A 138 -12.69 -34.13 -21.58
CA GLU A 138 -14.12 -34.02 -21.85
C GLU A 138 -14.55 -32.56 -22.00
N VAL A 139 -15.15 -32.22 -23.14
CA VAL A 139 -15.54 -30.84 -23.49
C VAL A 139 -16.63 -30.27 -22.56
N ASN A 140 -17.43 -31.15 -21.95
CA ASN A 140 -18.57 -30.83 -21.09
C ASN A 140 -18.42 -31.44 -19.67
N ALA A 141 -17.20 -31.50 -19.13
CA ALA A 141 -16.94 -32.05 -17.80
C ALA A 141 -17.79 -31.37 -16.71
N SER A 142 -18.55 -32.14 -15.91
CA SER A 142 -19.33 -31.61 -14.79
C SER A 142 -18.43 -30.97 -13.73
N TYR A 143 -18.94 -29.97 -13.01
CA TYR A 143 -18.26 -29.33 -11.87
C TYR A 143 -17.72 -30.39 -10.88
N ASP A 144 -18.52 -31.40 -10.53
CA ASP A 144 -18.10 -32.46 -9.60
C ASP A 144 -16.93 -33.29 -10.14
N HIS A 145 -16.91 -33.58 -11.45
CA HIS A 145 -15.82 -34.34 -12.07
C HIS A 145 -14.51 -33.51 -12.06
N VAL A 146 -14.61 -32.21 -12.37
CA VAL A 146 -13.48 -31.29 -12.27
C VAL A 146 -13.00 -31.16 -10.82
N PHE A 147 -13.91 -31.03 -9.85
CA PHE A 147 -13.55 -30.89 -8.44
C PHE A 147 -12.86 -32.15 -7.89
N ASN A 148 -13.43 -33.33 -8.12
CA ASN A 148 -12.84 -34.60 -7.68
C ASN A 148 -11.46 -34.83 -8.32
N LYS A 149 -11.25 -34.46 -9.59
CA LYS A 149 -9.95 -34.58 -10.25
C LYS A 149 -8.93 -33.55 -9.75
N LEU A 150 -9.39 -32.38 -9.31
CA LEU A 150 -8.55 -31.35 -8.70
C LEU A 150 -8.11 -31.77 -7.28
N LEU A 151 -9.02 -32.36 -6.49
CA LEU A 151 -8.69 -33.01 -5.21
C LEU A 151 -7.67 -34.14 -5.40
N GLU A 152 -7.89 -35.05 -6.35
CA GLU A 152 -6.94 -36.13 -6.64
C GLU A 152 -5.54 -35.59 -7.04
N LYS A 153 -5.48 -34.49 -7.81
CA LYS A 153 -4.21 -33.81 -8.09
C LYS A 153 -3.60 -33.18 -6.84
N LEU A 154 -4.39 -32.59 -5.96
CA LEU A 154 -3.92 -31.97 -4.71
C LEU A 154 -3.30 -33.02 -3.78
N ASP A 155 -3.99 -34.14 -3.55
CA ASP A 155 -3.49 -35.25 -2.72
C ASP A 155 -2.19 -35.84 -3.29
N ARG A 156 -2.14 -36.07 -4.61
CA ARG A 156 -0.92 -36.51 -5.30
C ARG A 156 0.22 -35.50 -5.16
N THR A 157 -0.08 -34.20 -5.12
CA THR A 157 0.94 -33.14 -4.97
C THR A 157 1.47 -33.08 -3.54
N ALA A 158 0.60 -33.11 -2.53
CA ALA A 158 1.00 -33.19 -1.12
C ALA A 158 1.83 -34.45 -0.81
N LEU A 159 1.50 -35.60 -1.44
CA LEU A 159 2.30 -36.82 -1.35
C LEU A 159 3.67 -36.72 -2.05
N LEU A 160 3.82 -35.87 -3.06
CA LEU A 160 5.11 -35.59 -3.71
C LEU A 160 5.95 -34.60 -2.89
N GLU A 161 5.33 -33.56 -2.33
CA GLU A 161 5.98 -32.61 -1.40
C GLU A 161 6.50 -33.31 -0.14
N LEU A 162 5.70 -34.20 0.46
CA LEU A 162 6.12 -35.02 1.60
C LEU A 162 7.33 -35.90 1.26
N LYS A 163 7.34 -36.52 0.09
CA LYS A 163 8.49 -37.32 -0.40
C LYS A 163 9.70 -36.45 -0.70
N TYR A 164 9.51 -35.24 -1.22
CA TYR A 164 10.60 -34.30 -1.48
C TYR A 164 11.26 -33.88 -0.15
N ALA A 165 10.48 -33.47 0.85
CA ALA A 165 10.98 -33.11 2.17
C ALA A 165 11.69 -34.30 2.88
N GLN A 166 11.18 -35.53 2.72
CA GLN A 166 11.87 -36.73 3.22
C GLN A 166 13.22 -36.97 2.52
N ASN A 167 13.28 -36.82 1.19
CA ASN A 167 14.52 -36.96 0.43
C ASN A 167 15.52 -35.83 0.76
N GLU A 168 15.05 -34.60 0.94
CA GLU A 168 15.87 -33.44 1.32
C GLU A 168 16.47 -33.62 2.73
N ALA A 169 15.69 -34.15 3.68
CA ALA A 169 16.18 -34.50 5.01
C ALA A 169 17.24 -35.62 4.96
N GLN A 170 17.05 -36.64 4.10
CA GLN A 170 18.05 -37.69 3.87
C GLN A 170 19.33 -37.14 3.22
N MET A 171 19.20 -36.30 2.19
CA MET A 171 20.33 -35.64 1.53
C MET A 171 21.10 -34.71 2.48
N THR A 172 20.39 -34.00 3.36
CA THR A 172 21.00 -33.15 4.40
C THR A 172 21.76 -33.99 5.44
N LYS A 173 21.27 -35.20 5.74
CA LYS A 173 21.96 -36.16 6.63
C LYS A 173 23.22 -36.73 5.96
N THR A 174 23.14 -37.21 4.73
CA THR A 174 24.30 -37.77 4.02
C THR A 174 25.35 -36.72 3.70
N LEU A 175 24.98 -35.47 3.42
CA LEU A 175 25.93 -34.36 3.24
C LEU A 175 26.71 -34.08 4.53
N LYS A 176 26.06 -34.09 5.70
CA LYS A 176 26.74 -33.99 7.01
C LYS A 176 27.67 -35.18 7.27
N GLU A 177 27.31 -36.37 6.84
CA GLU A 177 28.17 -37.57 6.93
C GLU A 177 29.39 -37.47 5.99
N VAL A 178 29.22 -36.91 4.79
CA VAL A 178 30.33 -36.61 3.88
C VAL A 178 31.27 -35.55 4.46
N ASP A 179 30.75 -34.48 5.08
CA ASP A 179 31.61 -33.46 5.71
C ASP A 179 32.36 -33.99 6.95
N THR A 180 31.80 -34.91 7.75
CA THR A 180 32.55 -35.54 8.86
C THR A 180 33.58 -36.57 8.39
N ILE A 181 33.33 -37.28 7.29
CA ILE A 181 34.34 -38.11 6.60
C ILE A 181 35.46 -37.22 6.05
N LYS A 182 35.13 -36.05 5.50
CA LYS A 182 36.09 -35.08 4.96
C LYS A 182 36.95 -34.42 6.04
N THR A 183 36.38 -34.03 7.20
CA THR A 183 37.19 -33.50 8.31
C THR A 183 38.11 -34.56 8.91
N SER A 184 37.61 -35.77 9.16
CA SER A 184 38.44 -36.87 9.68
C SER A 184 39.51 -37.34 8.69
N GLY A 185 39.23 -37.33 7.37
CA GLY A 185 40.23 -37.56 6.33
C GLY A 185 41.34 -36.49 6.30
N ASN A 186 40.97 -35.22 6.47
CA ASN A 186 41.93 -34.11 6.58
C ASN A 186 42.79 -34.22 7.84
N GLU A 187 42.22 -34.62 8.99
CA GLU A 187 42.99 -34.92 10.20
C GLU A 187 43.96 -36.09 10.01
N LEU A 188 43.50 -37.18 9.38
CA LEU A 188 44.34 -38.35 9.10
C LEU A 188 45.51 -38.00 8.18
N THR A 189 45.27 -37.14 7.17
CA THR A 189 46.30 -36.62 6.27
C THR A 189 47.35 -35.82 7.04
N LYS A 190 46.92 -34.88 7.91
CA LYS A 190 47.82 -34.11 8.78
C LYS A 190 48.65 -34.98 9.73
N ARG A 191 48.06 -36.04 10.31
CA ARG A 191 48.80 -37.00 11.14
C ARG A 191 49.83 -37.78 10.31
N ASN A 192 49.50 -38.14 9.07
CA ASN A 192 50.43 -38.83 8.17
C ASN A 192 51.58 -37.91 7.73
N GLU A 193 51.30 -36.64 7.42
CA GLU A 193 52.33 -35.61 7.19
C GLU A 193 53.25 -35.43 8.42
N GLN A 194 52.67 -35.38 9.62
CA GLN A 194 53.43 -35.34 10.86
C GLN A 194 54.33 -36.58 11.02
N PHE A 195 53.80 -37.80 10.86
CA PHE A 195 54.61 -39.03 10.95
C PHE A 195 55.72 -39.12 9.89
N LEU A 196 55.49 -38.60 8.68
CA LEU A 196 56.52 -38.51 7.65
C LEU A 196 57.65 -37.53 8.04
N ASN A 197 57.30 -36.38 8.63
CA ASN A 197 58.27 -35.41 9.15
C ASN A 197 59.04 -35.96 10.36
N GLU A 198 58.36 -36.61 11.31
CA GLU A 198 59.00 -37.29 12.45
C GLU A 198 59.94 -38.39 11.99
N LYS A 199 59.53 -39.22 11.02
CA LYS A 199 60.39 -40.23 10.40
C LYS A 199 61.63 -39.60 9.76
N LYS A 200 61.49 -38.49 9.03
CA LYS A 200 62.62 -37.78 8.40
C LYS A 200 63.61 -37.29 9.46
N VAL A 201 63.14 -36.63 10.52
CA VAL A 201 63.99 -36.14 11.63
C VAL A 201 64.65 -37.30 12.39
N LEU A 202 63.99 -38.45 12.53
CA LEU A 202 64.58 -39.66 13.10
C LEU A 202 65.66 -40.26 12.19
N THR A 203 65.48 -40.24 10.86
CA THR A 203 66.50 -40.67 9.90
C THR A 203 67.72 -39.75 9.95
N GLU A 204 67.53 -38.43 9.91
CA GLU A 204 68.62 -37.44 10.02
C GLU A 204 69.41 -37.58 11.33
N LYS A 205 68.74 -37.89 12.44
CA LYS A 205 69.39 -38.21 13.72
C LYS A 205 70.14 -39.55 13.68
N MET A 206 69.57 -40.57 13.05
CA MET A 206 70.23 -41.88 12.87
C MET A 206 71.53 -41.72 12.07
N ASP A 207 71.50 -40.97 10.98
CA ASP A 207 72.67 -40.71 10.14
C ASP A 207 73.73 -39.88 10.87
N SER A 208 73.31 -38.86 11.65
CA SER A 208 74.22 -38.11 12.52
C SER A 208 74.86 -38.97 13.62
N LEU A 209 74.14 -39.94 14.19
CA LEU A 209 74.68 -40.87 15.19
C LEU A 209 75.61 -41.91 14.54
N ASN A 210 75.31 -42.38 13.33
CA ASN A 210 76.20 -43.24 12.55
C ASN A 210 77.52 -42.52 12.18
N ALA A 211 77.46 -41.23 11.85
CA ALA A 211 78.64 -40.40 11.61
C ALA A 211 79.48 -40.21 12.89
N GLN A 212 78.86 -39.96 14.05
CA GLN A 212 79.57 -39.89 15.33
C GLN A 212 80.17 -41.24 15.74
N LEU A 213 79.45 -42.35 15.51
CA LEU A 213 79.95 -43.69 15.79
C LEU A 213 81.17 -44.05 14.93
N THR A 214 81.16 -43.71 13.65
CA THR A 214 82.30 -43.97 12.74
C THR A 214 83.50 -43.07 13.05
N ASP A 215 83.28 -41.80 13.42
CA ASP A 215 84.35 -40.94 13.93
C ASP A 215 84.98 -41.51 15.21
N VAL A 216 84.18 -41.84 16.22
CA VAL A 216 84.66 -42.45 17.48
C VAL A 216 85.38 -43.79 17.25
N GLN A 217 84.92 -44.61 16.30
CA GLN A 217 85.64 -45.82 15.89
C GLN A 217 87.00 -45.51 15.27
N SER A 218 87.10 -44.45 14.46
CA SER A 218 88.39 -44.00 13.88
C SER A 218 89.34 -43.47 14.97
N GLN A 219 88.83 -42.67 15.92
CA GLN A 219 89.60 -42.18 17.07
C GLN A 219 90.11 -43.34 17.93
N LEU A 220 89.28 -44.39 18.15
CA LEU A 220 89.67 -45.59 18.88
C LEU A 220 90.76 -46.38 18.14
N GLN A 221 90.70 -46.50 16.81
CA GLN A 221 91.75 -47.14 16.01
C GLN A 221 93.07 -46.34 16.05
N LEU A 222 93.02 -45.01 16.00
CA LEU A 222 94.17 -44.13 16.15
C LEU A 222 94.78 -44.23 17.57
N ALA A 223 93.95 -44.25 18.60
CA ALA A 223 94.39 -44.45 19.98
C ALA A 223 95.03 -45.84 20.17
N HIS A 224 94.45 -46.90 19.61
CA HIS A 224 94.96 -48.27 19.72
C HIS A 224 96.28 -48.49 18.95
N THR A 225 96.44 -47.86 17.79
CA THR A 225 97.72 -47.89 17.03
C THR A 225 98.80 -47.06 17.71
N SER A 226 98.46 -45.89 18.26
CA SER A 226 99.35 -45.05 19.08
C SER A 226 99.80 -45.78 20.36
N MET A 227 98.86 -46.46 21.05
CA MET A 227 99.16 -47.31 22.22
C MET A 227 100.15 -48.42 21.86
N LYS A 228 99.88 -49.20 20.80
CA LYS A 228 100.81 -50.25 20.30
C LYS A 228 102.19 -49.71 19.93
N ALA A 229 102.27 -48.49 19.38
CA ALA A 229 103.55 -47.84 19.09
C ALA A 229 104.31 -47.48 20.38
N LYS A 230 103.62 -46.98 21.41
CA LYS A 230 104.21 -46.69 22.73
C LYS A 230 104.58 -47.96 23.49
N ASP A 231 103.78 -49.02 23.43
CA ASP A 231 104.12 -50.33 24.01
C ASP A 231 105.42 -50.87 23.41
N LYS A 232 105.59 -50.73 22.08
CA LYS A 232 106.84 -51.09 21.41
C LYS A 232 108.01 -50.20 21.85
N GLN A 233 107.82 -48.88 21.94
CA GLN A 233 108.86 -47.97 22.47
C GLN A 233 109.25 -48.31 23.91
N LEU A 234 108.31 -48.72 24.76
CA LEU A 234 108.58 -49.19 26.12
C LEU A 234 109.33 -50.53 26.13
N GLN A 235 109.02 -51.46 25.22
CA GLN A 235 109.80 -52.69 25.06
C GLN A 235 111.23 -52.41 24.58
N ASP A 236 111.41 -51.51 23.61
CA ASP A 236 112.74 -51.10 23.12
C ASP A 236 113.54 -50.37 24.22
N LEU A 237 112.91 -49.49 25.01
CA LEU A 237 113.52 -48.83 26.17
C LEU A 237 113.84 -49.82 27.30
N HIS A 238 112.97 -50.79 27.60
CA HIS A 238 113.27 -51.85 28.57
C HIS A 238 114.46 -52.70 28.10
N LYS A 239 114.58 -52.99 26.80
CA LYS A 239 115.74 -53.71 26.24
C LYS A 239 117.03 -52.89 26.39
N GLN A 240 117.01 -51.60 26.03
CA GLN A 240 118.13 -50.68 26.26
C GLN A 240 118.51 -50.60 27.75
N LEU A 241 117.53 -50.59 28.66
CA LEU A 241 117.78 -50.58 30.10
C LEU A 241 118.44 -51.89 30.58
N HIS A 242 118.02 -53.06 30.07
CA HIS A 242 118.70 -54.32 30.39
C HIS A 242 120.13 -54.38 29.82
N GLU A 243 120.34 -53.85 28.61
CA GLU A 243 121.67 -53.73 28.01
C GLU A 243 122.57 -52.79 28.83
N LEU A 244 122.04 -51.64 29.27
CA LEU A 244 122.74 -50.70 30.16
C LEU A 244 123.00 -51.28 31.55
N ILE A 245 122.08 -52.09 32.11
CA ILE A 245 122.31 -52.80 33.37
C ILE A 245 123.45 -53.82 33.20
N ALA A 246 123.46 -54.60 32.13
CA ALA A 246 124.54 -55.56 31.86
C ALA A 246 125.91 -54.88 31.61
N VAL A 247 125.91 -53.72 30.95
CA VAL A 247 127.11 -52.88 30.81
C VAL A 247 127.53 -52.33 32.17
N ASN A 248 126.62 -51.77 32.97
CA ASN A 248 126.90 -51.22 34.30
C ASN A 248 127.36 -52.31 35.29
N GLU A 249 126.85 -53.55 35.23
CA GLU A 249 127.39 -54.66 36.03
C GLU A 249 128.82 -55.04 35.62
N LYS A 250 129.13 -54.97 34.31
CA LYS A 250 130.49 -55.21 33.80
C LYS A 250 131.44 -54.06 34.15
N GLU A 251 130.98 -52.81 34.03
CA GLU A 251 131.72 -51.62 34.47
C GLU A 251 131.89 -51.59 35.97
N LYS A 252 130.90 -52.01 36.75
CA LYS A 252 130.99 -52.16 38.21
C LYS A 252 132.00 -53.23 38.60
N LYS A 253 132.05 -54.38 37.92
CA LYS A 253 133.13 -55.38 38.12
C LYS A 253 134.50 -54.79 37.76
N ASN A 254 134.61 -54.12 36.61
CA ASN A 254 135.85 -53.41 36.23
C ASN A 254 136.23 -52.32 37.26
N ALA A 255 135.25 -51.64 37.86
CA ALA A 255 135.41 -50.58 38.84
C ALA A 255 135.64 -51.12 40.26
N GLU A 256 135.25 -52.35 40.56
CA GLU A 256 135.61 -53.09 41.77
C GLU A 256 137.04 -53.62 41.66
N ASP A 257 137.47 -54.10 40.48
CA ASP A 257 138.88 -54.35 40.15
C ASP A 257 139.73 -53.07 40.21
N PHE A 258 139.23 -51.95 39.64
CA PHE A 258 139.89 -50.66 39.71
C PHE A 258 139.84 -50.04 41.11
N ARG A 259 138.83 -50.32 41.93
CA ARG A 259 138.82 -49.95 43.36
C ARG A 259 139.68 -50.86 44.21
N PHE A 260 139.88 -52.13 43.86
CA PHE A 260 140.86 -52.96 44.55
C PHE A 260 142.27 -52.39 44.33
N LYS A 261 142.63 -52.10 43.07
CA LYS A 261 143.85 -51.35 42.70
C LYS A 261 143.87 -49.92 43.28
N GLY A 262 142.71 -49.29 43.36
CA GLY A 262 142.53 -47.87 43.69
C GLY A 262 142.42 -47.58 45.17
N ASP A 263 141.96 -48.51 46.01
CA ASP A 263 141.98 -48.42 47.47
C ASP A 263 143.36 -48.84 48.00
N VAL A 264 144.09 -49.74 47.30
CA VAL A 264 145.55 -49.90 47.46
C VAL A 264 146.29 -48.56 47.25
N ALA A 265 145.83 -47.71 46.32
CA ALA A 265 146.37 -46.36 46.12
C ALA A 265 145.76 -45.29 47.06
N LYS A 266 144.48 -45.39 47.42
CA LYS A 266 143.79 -44.42 48.28
C LYS A 266 144.16 -44.60 49.76
N MET A 267 144.61 -45.78 50.16
CA MET A 267 145.31 -46.00 51.42
C MET A 267 146.63 -45.21 51.51
N GLN A 268 147.24 -44.87 50.36
CA GLN A 268 148.38 -43.94 50.27
C GLN A 268 147.91 -42.46 50.29
N LEU A 269 146.72 -42.16 49.74
CA LEU A 269 146.30 -40.79 49.41
C LEU A 269 145.26 -40.14 50.34
N LYS A 270 144.43 -40.90 51.08
CA LYS A 270 143.55 -40.29 52.11
C LYS A 270 144.36 -39.59 53.22
N SER A 271 145.65 -39.91 53.34
CA SER A 271 146.64 -39.17 54.16
C SER A 271 146.72 -37.66 53.89
N MET A 272 146.05 -37.09 52.88
CA MET A 272 146.29 -35.72 52.41
C MET A 272 145.11 -34.73 52.49
N LEU A 273 143.84 -35.15 52.63
CA LEU A 273 142.68 -34.32 52.20
C LEU A 273 141.57 -34.05 53.23
N ASP A 274 141.71 -34.46 54.49
CA ASP A 274 140.78 -34.08 55.56
C ASP A 274 141.05 -32.62 56.03
N SER A 275 140.95 -31.62 55.11
CA SER A 275 141.48 -30.25 55.34
C SER A 275 140.68 -29.04 54.81
N LEU A 276 139.56 -29.16 54.06
CA LEU A 276 138.83 -27.98 53.49
C LEU A 276 137.27 -28.10 53.33
N ALA A 277 136.56 -26.98 53.64
CA ALA A 277 135.26 -26.40 53.13
C ALA A 277 133.90 -27.19 53.10
N ALA A 278 132.63 -26.68 53.23
CA ALA A 278 131.91 -25.44 53.72
C ALA A 278 131.15 -24.39 52.77
N SER A 279 129.77 -24.26 52.84
CA SER A 279 128.75 -23.12 52.49
C SER A 279 128.10 -22.91 51.04
N LEU A 280 126.96 -22.19 50.67
CA LEU A 280 125.62 -21.65 51.20
C LEU A 280 124.61 -21.01 50.10
N THR A 281 123.28 -20.72 50.33
CA THR A 281 122.18 -20.09 49.43
C THR A 281 120.96 -19.40 50.22
N THR A 282 119.73 -18.83 49.83
CA THR A 282 118.66 -18.68 48.73
C THR A 282 117.70 -17.38 48.87
N ILE A 283 116.56 -17.11 48.10
CA ILE A 283 115.26 -16.28 48.41
C ILE A 283 114.23 -15.96 47.19
N GLU A 284 112.94 -15.49 47.38
CA GLU A 284 111.77 -15.32 46.37
C GLU A 284 110.68 -14.13 46.52
N HIS A 285 109.51 -14.10 45.77
CA HIS A 285 108.10 -13.50 46.03
C HIS A 285 107.10 -12.82 44.92
N PRO A 286 106.16 -11.79 45.07
CA PRO A 286 104.69 -11.80 44.57
C PRO A 286 103.89 -10.50 44.00
N CYS A 287 102.62 -10.56 43.39
CA CYS A 287 101.58 -9.42 43.21
C CYS A 287 100.10 -9.73 42.63
N ALA A 288 99.04 -8.80 42.62
CA ALA A 288 97.55 -9.08 42.29
C ALA A 288 96.46 -7.92 41.98
N SER A 289 95.17 -8.26 41.61
CA SER A 289 93.78 -7.57 41.80
C SER A 289 92.87 -6.93 40.64
N THR A 290 91.62 -6.41 40.92
CA THR A 290 90.44 -6.16 40.01
C THR A 290 89.43 -4.98 40.34
N GLU A 291 88.61 -4.45 39.37
CA GLU A 291 87.55 -3.40 39.65
C GLU A 291 86.23 -3.30 38.76
N VAL A 292 86.21 -3.67 37.47
CA VAL A 292 85.32 -3.04 36.44
C VAL A 292 83.77 -3.12 36.59
N GLY A 293 83.19 -4.19 37.15
CA GLY A 293 81.82 -4.64 36.82
C GLY A 293 80.59 -3.79 37.21
N VAL A 294 80.74 -2.70 37.97
CA VAL A 294 79.59 -2.02 38.62
C VAL A 294 78.88 -0.99 37.72
N LYS A 295 79.56 -0.43 36.69
CA LYS A 295 79.07 0.75 35.97
C LYS A 295 77.91 0.51 34.98
N GLU A 296 77.77 -0.68 34.42
CA GLU A 296 76.84 -0.91 33.29
C GLU A 296 75.36 -1.00 33.68
N ALA A 297 75.05 -1.43 34.90
CA ALA A 297 73.67 -1.71 35.33
C ALA A 297 72.78 -0.45 35.39
N VAL A 298 73.35 0.70 35.73
CA VAL A 298 72.61 1.95 35.99
C VAL A 298 72.01 2.55 34.72
N LEU A 299 72.66 2.38 33.56
CA LEU A 299 72.27 3.05 32.31
C LEU A 299 70.95 2.55 31.72
N ARG A 300 70.60 1.27 31.90
CA ARG A 300 69.42 0.66 31.25
C ARG A 300 68.07 1.12 31.79
N LEU A 301 68.00 1.59 33.04
CA LEU A 301 66.74 1.98 33.70
C LEU A 301 66.24 3.37 33.30
N LEU A 302 67.14 4.27 32.89
CA LEU A 302 66.78 5.65 32.51
C LEU A 302 66.01 5.71 31.18
N ASP A 303 66.31 4.81 30.24
CA ASP A 303 65.79 4.87 28.87
C ASP A 303 64.32 4.42 28.79
N GLN A 304 63.93 3.40 29.57
CA GLN A 304 62.54 2.92 29.65
C GLN A 304 61.56 3.98 30.16
N LEU A 305 62.01 4.85 31.07
CA LEU A 305 61.20 5.91 31.68
C LEU A 305 60.80 7.00 30.67
N LYS A 306 61.59 7.17 29.60
CA LYS A 306 61.33 8.15 28.53
C LYS A 306 60.15 7.74 27.65
N CYS A 307 60.16 6.51 27.14
CA CYS A 307 59.13 6.00 26.22
C CYS A 307 57.72 5.96 26.83
N MET A 308 57.59 5.79 28.15
CA MET A 308 56.28 5.86 28.81
C MET A 308 55.65 7.26 28.77
N LYS A 309 56.47 8.32 28.84
CA LYS A 309 56.00 9.71 28.90
C LYS A 309 55.39 10.17 27.56
N GLU A 310 56.02 9.81 26.46
CA GLU A 310 55.60 10.16 25.10
C GLU A 310 54.25 9.51 24.75
N ASN A 311 54.06 8.24 25.10
CA ASN A 311 52.78 7.53 24.92
C ASN A 311 51.64 8.14 25.77
N GLY A 312 51.93 8.64 26.97
CA GLY A 312 50.95 9.30 27.83
C GLY A 312 50.36 10.57 27.21
N MET A 313 51.19 11.40 26.56
CA MET A 313 50.74 12.59 25.83
C MET A 313 49.83 12.23 24.65
N MET A 314 50.21 11.23 23.85
CA MET A 314 49.42 10.78 22.70
C MET A 314 48.02 10.26 23.09
N PHE A 315 47.90 9.65 24.26
CA PHE A 315 46.59 9.25 24.80
C PHE A 315 45.76 10.46 25.23
N GLN A 316 46.33 11.40 25.99
CA GLN A 316 45.62 12.61 26.43
C GLN A 316 45.09 13.44 25.25
N GLN A 317 45.87 13.59 24.19
CA GLN A 317 45.45 14.36 23.01
C GLN A 317 44.26 13.69 22.30
N ARG A 318 44.26 12.36 22.14
CA ARG A 318 43.10 11.63 21.59
C ARG A 318 41.82 11.76 22.42
N VAL A 319 41.94 11.84 23.75
CA VAL A 319 40.78 12.09 24.63
C VAL A 319 40.22 13.49 24.42
N ALA A 320 41.08 14.50 24.25
CA ALA A 320 40.65 15.87 23.93
C ALA A 320 39.97 15.97 22.55
N ASP A 321 40.51 15.30 21.53
CA ASP A 321 39.92 15.26 20.18
C ASP A 321 38.51 14.61 20.21
N LEU A 322 38.34 13.51 20.95
CA LEU A 322 37.05 12.85 21.15
C LEU A 322 36.05 13.73 21.90
N GLN A 323 36.49 14.43 22.96
CA GLN A 323 35.63 15.37 23.68
C GLN A 323 35.15 16.51 22.77
N ALA A 324 36.04 17.09 21.96
CA ALA A 324 35.69 18.15 21.01
C ALA A 324 34.68 17.66 19.96
N GLN A 325 34.80 16.41 19.49
CA GLN A 325 33.82 15.79 18.59
C GLN A 325 32.44 15.63 19.25
N PHE A 326 32.38 15.12 20.49
CA PHE A 326 31.11 15.00 21.22
C PHE A 326 30.47 16.37 21.50
N GLU A 327 31.25 17.38 21.88
CA GLU A 327 30.74 18.74 22.05
C GLU A 327 30.18 19.33 20.74
N SER A 328 30.84 19.08 19.61
CA SER A 328 30.38 19.52 18.29
C SER A 328 29.08 18.83 17.86
N GLN A 329 28.98 17.51 18.07
CA GLN A 329 27.76 16.74 17.81
C GLN A 329 26.61 17.19 18.72
N PHE A 330 26.87 17.46 20.00
CA PHE A 330 25.86 17.98 20.93
C PHE A 330 25.37 19.38 20.53
N LYS A 331 26.28 20.29 20.12
CA LYS A 331 25.93 21.62 19.60
C LYS A 331 25.07 21.53 18.33
N THR A 332 25.40 20.62 17.42
CA THR A 332 24.62 20.35 16.19
C THR A 332 23.23 19.78 16.53
N GLY A 333 23.15 18.78 17.42
CA GLY A 333 21.89 18.18 17.86
C GLY A 333 20.97 19.19 18.56
N LYS A 334 21.54 20.11 19.36
CA LYS A 334 20.80 21.21 19.98
C LYS A 334 20.23 22.18 18.95
N ALA A 335 21.00 22.55 17.93
CA ALA A 335 20.53 23.40 16.83
C ALA A 335 19.37 22.74 16.05
N ILE A 336 19.50 21.46 15.71
CA ILE A 336 18.43 20.70 15.02
C ILE A 336 17.15 20.63 15.88
N ASN A 337 17.27 20.46 17.20
CA ASN A 337 16.09 20.50 18.07
C ASN A 337 15.47 21.90 18.16
N GLU A 338 16.28 22.97 18.18
CA GLU A 338 15.79 24.36 18.15
C GLU A 338 15.08 24.69 16.82
N GLU A 339 15.55 24.17 15.68
CA GLU A 339 14.85 24.24 14.39
C GLU A 339 13.54 23.44 14.40
N LEU A 340 13.54 22.23 14.95
CA LEU A 340 12.33 21.40 15.08
C LEU A 340 11.26 22.08 15.95
N ASP A 341 11.65 22.70 17.06
CA ASP A 341 10.75 23.43 17.94
C ASP A 341 10.34 24.81 17.39
N GLN A 342 11.06 25.36 16.39
CA GLN A 342 10.56 26.46 15.56
C GLN A 342 9.54 25.97 14.53
N ALA A 343 9.80 24.87 13.82
CA ALA A 343 8.86 24.28 12.87
C ALA A 343 7.51 23.92 13.54
N ARG A 344 7.57 23.28 14.71
CA ARG A 344 6.40 23.00 15.57
C ARG A 344 5.66 24.24 16.07
N ARG A 345 6.26 25.44 16.06
CA ARG A 345 5.57 26.70 16.36
C ARG A 345 4.84 27.22 15.12
N ARG A 346 5.55 27.32 13.99
CA ARG A 346 4.98 27.74 12.70
C ARG A 346 3.77 26.91 12.26
N VAL A 347 3.77 25.60 12.51
CA VAL A 347 2.61 24.72 12.24
C VAL A 347 1.40 25.12 13.09
N ARG A 348 1.57 25.31 14.40
CA ARG A 348 0.48 25.70 15.32
C ARG A 348 -0.04 27.11 15.03
N GLU A 349 0.85 28.03 14.66
CA GLU A 349 0.50 29.37 14.19
C GLU A 349 -0.42 29.27 12.96
N ALA A 350 0.00 28.52 11.92
CA ALA A 350 -0.79 28.28 10.71
C ALA A 350 -2.12 27.54 10.98
N GLU A 351 -2.18 26.61 11.93
CA GLU A 351 -3.43 25.97 12.38
C GLU A 351 -4.39 26.99 13.02
N THR A 352 -3.89 27.91 13.85
CA THR A 352 -4.73 28.97 14.43
C THR A 352 -5.19 29.98 13.38
N ASP A 353 -4.36 30.34 12.41
CA ASP A 353 -4.74 31.27 11.34
C ASP A 353 -5.73 30.64 10.35
N LYS A 354 -5.58 29.34 10.03
CA LYS A 354 -6.60 28.56 9.33
C LYS A 354 -7.95 28.64 10.05
N SER A 355 -7.96 28.45 11.37
CA SER A 355 -9.20 28.50 12.17
C SER A 355 -9.85 29.89 12.17
N LYS A 356 -9.07 30.99 12.10
CA LYS A 356 -9.60 32.36 11.96
C LYS A 356 -10.20 32.57 10.57
N LEU A 357 -9.49 32.17 9.52
CA LEU A 357 -9.98 32.26 8.14
C LEU A 357 -11.25 31.42 7.93
N GLU A 358 -11.39 30.27 8.57
CA GLU A 358 -12.62 29.46 8.54
C GLU A 358 -13.80 30.15 9.23
N THR A 359 -13.59 30.89 10.33
CA THR A 359 -14.67 31.67 10.97
C THR A 359 -14.98 32.98 10.23
N GLU A 360 -14.00 33.64 9.64
CA GLU A 360 -14.19 34.81 8.77
C GLU A 360 -14.98 34.44 7.50
N VAL A 361 -14.60 33.34 6.83
CA VAL A 361 -15.35 32.79 5.68
C VAL A 361 -16.78 32.39 6.06
N LEU A 362 -17.00 31.88 7.27
CA LEU A 362 -18.35 31.61 7.78
C LEU A 362 -19.15 32.91 7.99
N GLY A 363 -18.53 33.93 8.59
CA GLY A 363 -19.13 35.26 8.76
C GLY A 363 -19.49 35.93 7.43
N LEU A 364 -18.60 35.88 6.44
CA LEU A 364 -18.85 36.40 5.10
C LEU A 364 -20.01 35.69 4.40
N ARG A 365 -20.15 34.36 4.54
CA ARG A 365 -21.33 33.63 4.01
C ARG A 365 -22.64 34.10 4.65
N LEU A 366 -22.64 34.38 5.95
CA LEU A 366 -23.82 34.87 6.66
C LEU A 366 -24.17 36.31 6.25
N LEU A 367 -23.17 37.17 6.03
CA LEU A 367 -23.38 38.53 5.49
C LEU A 367 -23.99 38.48 4.08
N VAL A 368 -23.43 37.69 3.16
CA VAL A 368 -23.97 37.53 1.79
C VAL A 368 -25.40 36.97 1.82
N GLN A 369 -25.74 36.06 2.74
CA GLN A 369 -27.12 35.58 2.91
C GLN A 369 -28.08 36.68 3.38
N ASN A 370 -27.61 37.59 4.25
CA ASN A 370 -28.42 38.72 4.73
C ASN A 370 -28.61 39.81 3.66
N GLU A 371 -27.60 40.11 2.83
CA GLU A 371 -27.73 41.07 1.72
C GLU A 371 -28.83 40.66 0.72
N HIS A 372 -28.96 39.36 0.44
CA HIS A 372 -30.06 38.83 -0.39
C HIS A 372 -31.44 38.92 0.29
N GLY A 373 -31.47 39.01 1.63
CA GLY A 373 -32.67 39.35 2.40
C GLY A 373 -33.03 40.82 2.27
N ASP A 374 -32.05 41.71 2.46
CA ASP A 374 -32.30 43.15 2.44
C ASP A 374 -32.55 43.72 1.04
N GLN A 375 -31.99 43.14 -0.02
CA GLN A 375 -32.42 43.45 -1.39
C GLN A 375 -33.93 43.15 -1.60
N LYS A 376 -34.45 42.06 -1.04
CA LYS A 376 -35.90 41.77 -1.08
C LYS A 376 -36.71 42.74 -0.22
N ASN A 377 -36.20 43.12 0.94
CA ASN A 377 -36.87 44.10 1.82
C ASN A 377 -36.95 45.48 1.15
N ILE A 378 -35.85 45.94 0.54
CA ILE A 378 -35.76 47.22 -0.18
C ILE A 378 -36.65 47.20 -1.43
N ALA A 379 -36.65 46.13 -2.23
CA ALA A 379 -37.56 46.00 -3.38
C ALA A 379 -39.05 46.06 -2.97
N ASN A 380 -39.40 45.49 -1.81
CA ASN A 380 -40.75 45.57 -1.25
C ASN A 380 -41.09 46.97 -0.68
N LEU A 381 -40.09 47.71 -0.18
CA LEU A 381 -40.27 49.09 0.30
C LEU A 381 -40.43 50.07 -0.85
N ILE A 382 -39.64 49.94 -1.92
CA ILE A 382 -39.73 50.79 -3.13
C ILE A 382 -41.11 50.66 -3.77
N ARG A 383 -41.64 49.42 -3.91
CA ARG A 383 -43.00 49.18 -4.45
C ARG A 383 -44.07 49.95 -3.66
N ARG A 384 -44.02 49.85 -2.33
CA ARG A 384 -44.92 50.57 -1.40
C ARG A 384 -44.75 52.10 -1.39
N LEU A 385 -43.63 52.63 -1.88
CA LEU A 385 -43.41 54.06 -2.06
C LEU A 385 -43.99 54.54 -3.40
N CYS A 386 -43.83 53.78 -4.49
CA CYS A 386 -44.50 54.06 -5.77
C CYS A 386 -46.02 54.08 -5.62
N GLU A 387 -46.58 53.05 -4.96
CA GLU A 387 -48.01 52.93 -4.60
C GLU A 387 -48.54 54.19 -3.86
N ARG A 388 -47.71 54.82 -3.02
CA ARG A 388 -48.08 56.02 -2.24
C ARG A 388 -47.88 57.35 -2.97
N LEU A 389 -47.11 57.36 -4.06
CA LEU A 389 -46.84 58.57 -4.85
C LEU A 389 -47.69 58.65 -6.13
N GLY A 390 -48.54 57.66 -6.39
CA GLY A 390 -49.41 57.63 -7.57
C GLY A 390 -48.68 57.33 -8.88
N LEU A 391 -47.50 56.71 -8.80
CA LEU A 391 -46.72 56.27 -9.95
C LEU A 391 -46.91 54.77 -10.15
N ASP A 392 -47.65 54.38 -11.18
CA ASP A 392 -48.00 52.99 -11.48
C ASP A 392 -46.79 52.24 -12.10
N PRO A 393 -46.27 51.17 -11.47
CA PRO A 393 -45.03 50.52 -11.91
C PRO A 393 -45.29 49.53 -13.05
N GLY A 394 -45.33 50.02 -14.29
CA GLY A 394 -45.35 49.19 -15.51
C GLY A 394 -44.08 48.32 -15.67
N ASP A 395 -44.26 47.14 -16.28
CA ASP A 395 -43.32 46.01 -16.17
C ASP A 395 -41.95 46.17 -16.88
N ASP A 396 -41.80 47.13 -17.80
CA ASP A 396 -40.58 47.31 -18.63
C ASP A 396 -39.50 48.22 -18.01
N GLY A 397 -39.37 48.21 -16.68
CA GLY A 397 -38.44 49.10 -15.94
C GLY A 397 -37.11 48.49 -15.49
N LEU A 398 -37.00 47.16 -15.34
CA LEU A 398 -35.88 46.52 -14.64
C LEU A 398 -34.61 46.30 -15.49
N ALA A 399 -34.63 46.64 -16.79
CA ALA A 399 -33.46 46.58 -17.66
C ALA A 399 -32.60 47.86 -17.64
N ALA A 400 -33.19 49.04 -17.35
CA ALA A 400 -32.52 50.33 -17.53
C ALA A 400 -31.62 50.78 -16.36
N ASN A 401 -31.90 50.29 -15.14
CA ASN A 401 -31.17 50.72 -13.93
C ASN A 401 -29.78 50.08 -13.75
N SER A 402 -29.35 49.20 -14.67
CA SER A 402 -27.93 48.86 -14.83
C SER A 402 -27.11 50.11 -15.20
N THR A 403 -27.61 50.89 -16.17
CA THR A 403 -26.89 52.02 -16.77
C THR A 403 -26.76 53.21 -15.82
N LEU A 404 -27.77 53.50 -14.99
CA LEU A 404 -27.70 54.61 -14.04
C LEU A 404 -26.68 54.37 -12.91
N LEU A 405 -26.44 53.12 -12.50
CA LEU A 405 -25.36 52.81 -11.55
C LEU A 405 -23.97 52.89 -12.20
N THR A 406 -23.85 52.65 -13.51
CA THR A 406 -22.57 52.85 -14.23
C THR A 406 -22.24 54.34 -14.41
N MET A 407 -23.25 55.20 -14.58
CA MET A 407 -23.04 56.63 -14.81
C MET A 407 -22.90 57.45 -13.52
N ALA A 408 -23.39 56.95 -12.38
CA ALA A 408 -23.12 57.55 -11.06
C ALA A 408 -21.68 57.32 -10.54
N MET A 409 -20.95 56.37 -11.12
CA MET A 409 -19.50 56.17 -10.95
C MET A 409 -18.69 56.80 -12.10
N GLY A 410 -19.27 57.78 -12.80
CA GLY A 410 -18.62 58.48 -13.89
C GLY A 410 -17.52 59.43 -13.41
N MET A 411 -16.26 59.04 -13.62
CA MET A 411 -15.29 59.83 -14.39
C MET A 411 -14.16 58.92 -14.91
N PRO A 412 -13.69 59.11 -16.16
CA PRO A 412 -12.51 58.43 -16.70
C PRO A 412 -11.22 59.14 -16.25
N LEU A 413 -10.06 58.52 -16.48
CA LEU A 413 -8.83 59.17 -16.94
C LEU A 413 -7.77 58.10 -17.30
N GLU A 414 -7.24 58.22 -18.52
CA GLU A 414 -6.05 57.56 -19.11
C GLU A 414 -5.99 56.01 -19.16
#